data_AF-A0A345SXR0-F1
#
_entry.id   AF-A0A345SXR0-F1
#
_cell.length_a   1.000
_cell.length_b   1.000
_cell.length_c   1.000
_cell.angle_alpha   90.00
_cell.angle_beta   90.00
_cell.angle_gamma   90.00
#
_symmetry.space_group_name_H-M   'P 1'
#
loop_
_entity.id
_entity.type
_entity.pdbx_description
1 polymer ?
#
loop_
_entity_poly.entity_id
_entity_poly.type
_entity_poly.pdbx_seq_one_letter_code
_entity_poly.pdbx_strand_id
1 'polypeptide(L)'
;MNAGNLLAEYIASCPAPVPAKVKGHLAKVIKELLDTGTHPGHVRAGLALWGEKALSPSLLPSMVHQAINARPAHTARAGHTAARSPHQPFTNPADARAYYEGDL
;
A
#
# COMPACT_ATOMS: atom_id res chain seq x y z
N MET A 1 -3.62 -7.59 -21.27
CA MET A 1 -3.08 -8.45 -20.19
C MET A 1 -4.24 -8.87 -19.29
N ASN A 2 -4.37 -10.14 -18.92
CA ASN A 2 -5.51 -10.65 -18.14
C ASN A 2 -5.07 -11.18 -16.75
N ALA A 3 -6.04 -11.50 -15.89
CA ALA A 3 -5.78 -11.99 -14.53
C ALA A 3 -4.96 -13.31 -14.51
N GLY A 4 -5.27 -14.23 -15.44
CA GLY A 4 -4.59 -15.51 -15.54
C GLY A 4 -3.11 -15.38 -15.88
N ASN A 5 -2.75 -14.46 -16.78
CA ASN A 5 -1.36 -14.21 -17.17
C ASN A 5 -0.55 -13.65 -16.00
N LEU A 6 -1.12 -12.71 -15.23
CA LEU A 6 -0.46 -12.14 -14.05
C LEU A 6 -0.25 -13.20 -12.95
N LEU A 7 -1.24 -14.07 -12.74
CA LEU A 7 -1.12 -15.16 -11.78
C LEU A 7 -0.10 -16.21 -12.22
N ALA A 8 -0.07 -16.56 -13.51
CA ALA A 8 0.92 -17.49 -14.06
C ALA A 8 2.35 -16.94 -13.95
N GLU A 9 2.54 -15.66 -14.26
CA GLU A 9 3.81 -14.94 -14.09
C GLU A 9 4.27 -14.99 -12.62
N TYR A 10 3.36 -14.73 -11.67
CA TYR A 10 3.65 -14.84 -10.24
C TYR A 10 4.00 -16.28 -9.83
N ILE A 11 3.20 -17.28 -10.22
CA ILE A 11 3.45 -18.69 -9.87
C ILE A 11 4.80 -19.16 -10.41
N ALA A 12 5.18 -18.72 -11.62
CA ALA A 12 6.48 -19.04 -12.22
C ALA A 12 7.66 -18.44 -11.44
N SER A 13 7.44 -17.32 -10.73
CA SER A 13 8.45 -16.71 -9.85
C SER A 13 8.57 -17.39 -8.48
N CYS A 14 7.58 -18.21 -8.08
CA CYS A 14 7.60 -18.89 -6.79
C CYS A 14 8.54 -20.12 -6.82
N PRO A 15 9.42 -20.30 -5.82
CA PRO A 15 10.32 -21.45 -5.75
C PRO A 15 9.59 -22.77 -5.40
N ALA A 16 8.39 -22.68 -4.82
CA ALA A 16 7.59 -23.83 -4.39
C ALA A 16 6.16 -23.74 -4.95
N PRO A 17 5.48 -24.89 -5.15
CA PRO A 17 4.13 -24.91 -5.68
C PRO A 17 3.14 -24.24 -4.71
N VAL A 18 2.46 -23.20 -5.20
CA VAL A 18 1.42 -22.49 -4.43
C VAL A 18 0.19 -23.39 -4.24
N PRO A 19 -0.41 -23.46 -3.03
CA PRO A 19 -1.63 -24.24 -2.79
C PRO A 19 -2.81 -23.83 -3.68
N ALA A 20 -3.61 -24.80 -4.14
CA ALA A 20 -4.71 -24.57 -5.10
C ALA A 20 -5.75 -23.55 -4.61
N LYS A 21 -6.10 -23.59 -3.31
CA LYS A 21 -7.05 -22.64 -2.70
C LYS A 21 -6.55 -21.20 -2.76
N VAL A 22 -5.24 -20.99 -2.57
CA VAL A 22 -4.61 -19.66 -2.65
C VAL A 22 -4.59 -19.18 -4.09
N LYS A 23 -4.25 -20.05 -5.05
CA LYS A 23 -4.30 -19.73 -6.49
C LYS A 23 -5.69 -19.25 -6.92
N GLY A 24 -6.75 -19.98 -6.53
CA GLY A 24 -8.12 -19.63 -6.86
C GLY A 24 -8.57 -18.30 -6.24
N HIS A 25 -8.22 -18.08 -4.96
CA HIS A 25 -8.54 -16.82 -4.27
C HIS A 25 -7.79 -15.64 -4.92
N LEU A 26 -6.49 -15.79 -5.20
CA LEU A 26 -5.71 -14.77 -5.90
C LEU A 26 -6.27 -14.46 -7.28
N ALA A 27 -6.63 -15.47 -8.07
CA ALA A 27 -7.24 -15.27 -9.39
C ALA A 27 -8.50 -14.41 -9.31
N LYS A 28 -9.35 -14.65 -8.32
CA LYS A 28 -10.58 -13.89 -8.09
C LYS A 28 -10.27 -12.42 -7.74
N VAL A 29 -9.38 -12.19 -6.78
CA VAL A 29 -9.01 -10.82 -6.35
C VAL A 29 -8.32 -10.05 -7.47
N ILE A 30 -7.43 -10.69 -8.24
CA ILE A 30 -6.78 -10.06 -9.40
C ILE A 30 -7.84 -9.67 -10.44
N LYS A 31 -8.80 -10.55 -10.71
CA LYS A 31 -9.90 -10.25 -11.64
C LYS A 31 -10.70 -9.03 -11.16
N GLU A 32 -11.12 -9.00 -9.90
CA GLU A 32 -11.87 -7.88 -9.32
C GLU A 32 -11.10 -6.55 -9.42
N LEU A 33 -9.78 -6.56 -9.18
CA LEU A 33 -8.94 -5.38 -9.32
C LEU A 33 -8.88 -4.87 -10.77
N LEU A 34 -8.77 -5.78 -11.74
CA LEU A 34 -8.77 -5.42 -13.17
C LEU A 34 -10.14 -4.93 -13.62
N ASP A 35 -11.23 -5.55 -13.16
CA ASP A 35 -12.61 -5.15 -13.46
C ASP A 35 -12.92 -3.75 -12.90
N THR A 36 -12.28 -3.37 -11.79
CA THR A 36 -12.37 -2.01 -11.20
C THR A 36 -11.54 -0.97 -11.98
N GLY A 37 -10.77 -1.39 -12.99
CA GLY A 37 -9.94 -0.50 -13.81
C GLY A 37 -8.52 -0.30 -13.29
N THR A 38 -8.05 -1.13 -12.35
CA THR A 38 -6.66 -1.06 -11.88
C THR A 38 -5.70 -1.45 -13.00
N HIS A 39 -4.71 -0.61 -13.30
CA HIS A 39 -3.74 -0.91 -14.34
C HIS A 39 -2.96 -2.20 -14.03
N PRO A 40 -2.79 -3.14 -14.99
CA PRO A 40 -2.09 -4.42 -14.77
C PRO A 40 -0.68 -4.28 -14.19
N GLY A 41 0.02 -3.18 -14.50
CA GLY A 41 1.34 -2.89 -13.94
C GLY A 41 1.32 -2.66 -12.42
N HIS A 42 0.28 -2.01 -11.88
CA HIS A 42 0.13 -1.82 -10.43
C HIS A 42 -0.20 -3.12 -9.73
N VAL A 43 -1.02 -3.98 -10.36
CA VAL A 43 -1.33 -5.31 -9.83
C VAL A 43 -0.08 -6.19 -9.75
N ARG A 44 0.79 -6.15 -10.78
CA ARG A 44 2.08 -6.84 -10.76
C ARG A 44 2.97 -6.37 -9.62
N ALA A 45 3.10 -5.06 -9.42
CA ALA A 45 3.90 -4.49 -8.34
C ALA A 45 3.36 -4.91 -6.96
N GLY A 46 2.03 -4.90 -6.77
CA GLY A 46 1.41 -5.39 -5.53
C GLY A 46 1.60 -6.90 -5.30
N LEU A 47 1.58 -7.72 -6.36
CA LEU A 47 1.87 -9.16 -6.27
C LEU A 47 3.31 -9.45 -5.84
N ALA A 48 4.28 -8.67 -6.34
CA ALA A 48 5.68 -8.79 -5.91
C ALA A 48 5.83 -8.49 -4.41
N LEU A 49 5.26 -7.38 -3.93
CA LEU A 49 5.25 -7.02 -2.51
C LEU A 49 4.54 -8.06 -1.63
N TRP A 50 3.46 -8.64 -2.14
CA TRP A 50 2.73 -9.70 -1.44
C TRP A 50 3.57 -10.98 -1.30
N GLY A 51 4.30 -11.34 -2.35
CA GLY A 51 5.21 -12.50 -2.36
C GLY A 51 6.34 -12.42 -1.33
N GLU A 52 6.81 -11.22 -1.01
CA GLU A 52 7.85 -11.01 0.02
C GLU A 52 7.36 -11.25 1.45
N LYS A 53 6.08 -10.94 1.73
CA LYS A 53 5.52 -10.95 3.10
C LYS A 53 4.65 -12.18 3.41
N ALA A 54 4.25 -12.95 2.40
CA ALA A 54 3.46 -14.18 2.52
C ALA A 54 2.19 -14.02 3.41
N LEU A 55 1.41 -12.97 3.17
CA LEU A 55 0.19 -12.65 3.92
C LEU A 55 -1.07 -13.28 3.30
N SER A 56 -2.24 -13.07 3.91
CA SER A 56 -3.53 -13.49 3.35
C SER A 56 -3.74 -12.96 1.91
N PRO A 57 -4.32 -13.75 0.98
CA PRO A 57 -4.66 -13.29 -0.36
C PRO A 57 -5.59 -12.06 -0.40
N SER A 58 -6.45 -11.89 0.61
CA SER A 58 -7.37 -10.75 0.70
C SER A 58 -6.66 -9.41 0.97
N LEU A 59 -5.37 -9.42 1.31
CA LEU A 59 -4.56 -8.21 1.48
C LEU A 59 -3.91 -7.74 0.16
N LEU A 60 -4.05 -8.48 -0.94
CA LEU A 60 -3.54 -8.07 -2.24
C LEU A 60 -4.00 -6.66 -2.66
N PRO A 61 -5.28 -6.25 -2.48
CA PRO A 61 -5.70 -4.89 -2.80
C PRO A 61 -4.95 -3.83 -2.00
N SER A 62 -4.66 -4.10 -0.73
CA SER A 62 -3.86 -3.21 0.13
C SER A 62 -2.41 -3.15 -0.32
N MET A 63 -1.83 -4.26 -0.79
CA MET A 63 -0.47 -4.27 -1.35
C MET A 63 -0.41 -3.51 -2.67
N VAL A 64 -1.45 -3.60 -3.50
CA VAL A 64 -1.56 -2.81 -4.74
C VAL A 64 -1.71 -1.32 -4.42
N HIS A 65 -2.56 -0.98 -3.45
CA HIS A 65 -2.66 0.39 -2.95
C HIS A 65 -1.31 0.89 -2.44
N GLN A 66 -0.58 0.07 -1.68
CA GLN A 66 0.78 0.40 -1.24
C GLN A 66 1.73 0.58 -2.42
N ALA A 67 1.68 -0.26 -3.44
CA ALA A 67 2.54 -0.16 -4.63
C ALA A 67 2.26 1.11 -5.45
N ILE A 68 0.97 1.49 -5.59
CA ILE A 68 0.56 2.73 -6.26
C ILE A 68 1.05 3.95 -5.49
N ASN A 69 0.96 3.90 -4.16
CA ASN A 69 1.33 5.01 -3.28
C ASN A 69 2.75 4.90 -2.73
N ALA A 70 3.55 3.94 -3.23
CA ALA A 70 4.92 3.75 -2.80
C ALA A 70 5.73 4.96 -3.25
N ARG A 71 6.02 5.85 -2.31
CA ARG A 71 6.95 6.95 -2.60
C ARG A 71 8.33 6.34 -2.85
N PRO A 72 9.03 6.75 -3.92
CA PRO A 72 10.39 6.32 -4.14
C PRO A 72 11.21 6.65 -2.89
N ALA A 73 11.86 5.64 -2.30
CA ALA A 73 12.71 5.79 -1.12
C ALA A 73 13.84 6.83 -1.35
N HIS A 74 14.09 7.23 -2.60
CA HIS A 74 15.09 8.20 -3.03
C HIS A 74 14.71 9.67 -2.82
N THR A 75 13.47 10.00 -2.37
CA THR A 75 13.22 11.34 -1.80
C THR A 75 13.64 11.43 -0.33
N ALA A 76 14.05 10.32 0.28
CA ALA A 76 14.83 10.35 1.51
C ALA A 76 16.32 10.39 1.14
N ARG A 77 16.92 11.60 1.29
CA ARG A 77 18.36 11.90 1.30
C ARG A 77 19.07 12.32 0.00
N ALA A 78 18.45 13.17 -0.79
CA ALA A 78 19.20 14.22 -1.50
C ALA A 78 18.36 15.51 -1.46
N GLY A 79 18.69 16.44 -0.54
CA GLY A 79 18.11 17.79 -0.53
C GLY A 79 17.22 18.20 0.66
N HIS A 80 17.23 17.49 1.80
CA HIS A 80 16.62 18.02 3.03
C HIS A 80 17.60 18.94 3.80
N THR A 81 18.06 19.99 3.12
CA THR A 81 18.32 21.30 3.74
C THR A 81 17.24 22.31 3.34
N ALA A 82 16.10 21.86 2.79
CA ALA A 82 14.87 22.63 2.89
C ALA A 82 14.44 22.58 4.35
N ALA A 83 14.62 23.69 5.07
CA ALA A 83 14.27 23.86 6.47
C ALA A 83 12.86 23.32 6.76
N ARG A 84 12.78 22.10 7.31
CA ARG A 84 11.55 21.59 7.89
C ARG A 84 11.27 22.47 9.11
N SER A 85 10.15 23.17 9.14
CA SER A 85 9.71 23.92 10.31
C SER A 85 9.87 23.03 11.55
N PRO A 86 10.49 23.52 12.63
CA PRO A 86 10.68 22.71 13.83
C PRO A 86 9.32 22.17 14.28
N HIS A 87 9.29 20.89 14.63
CA HIS A 87 8.09 20.26 15.18
C HIS A 87 7.64 21.09 16.39
N GLN A 88 6.51 21.78 16.27
CA GLN A 88 5.84 22.45 17.39
C GLN A 88 5.00 21.40 18.11
N PRO A 89 5.39 20.94 19.32
CA PRO A 89 4.50 20.11 20.11
C PRO A 89 3.23 20.91 20.42
N PHE A 90 2.08 20.25 20.40
CA PHE A 90 0.83 20.87 20.83
C PHE A 90 0.98 21.27 22.31
N THR A 91 1.24 22.54 22.55
CA THR A 91 1.28 23.12 23.89
C THR A 91 -0.14 23.52 24.24
N ASN A 92 -0.74 22.78 25.18
CA ASN A 92 -1.99 23.20 25.80
C ASN A 92 -1.74 24.56 26.48
N PRO A 93 -2.54 25.61 26.24
CA PRO A 93 -2.40 26.86 26.97
C PRO A 93 -2.44 26.56 28.48
N ALA A 94 -1.49 27.11 29.23
CA ALA A 94 -1.36 26.88 30.67
C ALA A 94 -2.57 27.38 31.46
N ASP A 95 -3.37 28.26 30.85
CA ASP A 95 -4.59 28.80 31.45
C ASP A 95 -5.84 28.20 30.80
N ALA A 96 -6.49 27.30 31.52
CA ALA A 96 -7.73 26.65 31.09
C ALA A 96 -8.89 27.66 30.91
N ARG A 97 -8.80 28.87 31.48
CA ARG A 97 -9.84 29.90 31.34
C ARG A 97 -9.94 30.44 29.92
N ALA A 98 -8.85 30.43 29.16
CA ALA A 98 -8.84 30.82 27.74
C ALA A 98 -9.68 29.91 26.84
N TYR A 99 -10.05 28.72 27.32
CA TYR A 99 -10.93 27.79 26.60
C TYR A 99 -12.43 28.06 26.88
N TYR A 100 -12.75 28.75 27.97
CA TYR A 100 -14.14 28.97 28.43
C TYR A 100 -14.63 30.41 28.25
N GLU A 101 -13.80 31.35 27.80
CA GLU A 101 -14.18 32.74 27.49
C GLU A 101 -14.50 32.92 25.99
N GLY A 102 -15.27 31.99 25.42
CA GLY A 102 -16.07 32.25 24.23
C GLY A 102 -17.47 32.65 24.69
N ASP A 103 -17.89 33.87 24.37
CA ASP A 103 -19.15 34.50 24.79
C ASP A 103 -20.36 33.54 24.84
N LEU A 104 -21.05 33.54 25.99
CA LEU A 104 -22.41 33.01 26.17
C LEU A 104 -23.46 34.05 25.75
#